data_AF-A0A4W5RZQ0-F1
#
_entry.id   AF-A0A4W5RZQ0-F1
#
_cell.length_a   1.000
_cell.length_b   1.000
_cell.length_c   1.000
_cell.angle_alpha   90.00
_cell.angle_beta   90.00
_cell.angle_gamma   90.00
#
_symmetry.space_group_name_H-M   'P 1'
#
loop_
_entity.id
_entity.type
_entity.pdbx_description
1 polymer ?
#
loop_
_entity_poly.entity_id
_entity_poly.type
_entity_poly.pdbx_seq_one_letter_code
_entity_poly.pdbx_strand_id
1 'polypeptide(L)'
;MADELPYMNKYKSIIKRVGQNHGVAPSIIAGIISRETRAGTGAGLDGGWGNNGNAFGLMQVDKNWHKPQGKWDSEEHLSQATGILVDIIESVRRKFPSWTKEQQLRGGLAAYNMGLDNVHSPSRVDENTTGKDYSKDVLTRAQFYRLNGY
;
A
#
# COMPACT_ATOMS: atom_id res chain seq x y z
N MET A 1 -6.36 -0.93 14.85
CA MET A 1 -5.78 0.32 14.31
C MET A 1 -5.29 1.24 15.42
N ALA A 2 -6.08 1.49 16.48
CA ALA A 2 -5.65 2.30 17.62
C ALA A 2 -4.34 1.81 18.26
N ASP A 3 -4.22 0.51 18.56
CA ASP A 3 -3.02 -0.06 19.19
C ASP A 3 -1.77 -0.03 18.29
N GLU A 4 -1.96 0.15 16.98
CA GLU A 4 -0.87 0.23 16.00
C GLU A 4 -0.35 1.66 15.83
N LEU A 5 -1.16 2.67 16.17
CA LEU A 5 -0.85 4.08 15.94
C LEU A 5 0.51 4.51 16.54
N PRO A 6 0.92 4.08 17.76
CA PRO A 6 2.25 4.39 18.28
C PRO A 6 3.41 3.87 17.42
N TYR A 7 3.25 2.70 16.80
CA TYR A 7 4.25 2.11 15.92
C TYR A 7 4.30 2.84 14.58
N MET A 8 3.13 3.16 14.00
CA MET A 8 3.04 3.95 12.77
C MET A 8 3.66 5.35 12.97
N ASN A 9 3.48 5.96 14.14
CA ASN A 9 3.98 7.31 14.43
C ASN A 9 5.50 7.43 14.34
N LYS A 10 6.26 6.34 14.47
CA LYS A 10 7.71 6.31 14.24
C LYS A 10 8.07 6.72 12.81
N TYR A 11 7.20 6.43 11.85
CA TYR A 11 7.42 6.68 10.42
C TYR A 11 6.64 7.88 9.88
N LYS A 12 5.85 8.56 10.72
CA LYS A 12 4.91 9.63 10.30
C LYS A 12 5.56 10.72 9.45
N SER A 13 6.74 11.19 9.85
CA SER A 13 7.46 12.24 9.11
C SER A 13 7.92 11.75 7.73
N ILE A 14 8.38 10.50 7.63
CA ILE A 14 8.81 9.88 6.37
C ILE A 14 7.59 9.68 5.47
N ILE A 15 6.51 9.10 6.00
CA ILE A 15 5.25 8.87 5.27
C ILE A 15 4.71 10.17 4.66
N LYS A 16 4.74 11.28 5.43
CA LYS A 16 4.31 12.59 4.93
C LYS A 16 5.18 13.12 3.81
N ARG A 17 6.51 13.04 3.93
CA ARG A 17 7.43 13.48 2.87
C ARG A 17 7.24 12.67 1.59
N VAL A 18 7.19 11.34 1.71
CA VAL A 18 6.98 10.44 0.57
C VAL A 18 5.63 10.71 -0.10
N GLY A 19 4.56 10.84 0.69
CA GLY A 19 3.24 11.17 0.16
C GLY A 19 3.24 12.49 -0.61
N GLN A 20 3.88 13.53 -0.06
CA GLN A 20 4.02 14.81 -0.74
C GLN A 20 4.81 14.68 -2.06
N ASN A 21 5.92 13.96 -2.06
CA ASN A 21 6.79 13.81 -3.23
C ASN A 21 6.13 13.04 -4.38
N HIS A 22 5.25 12.09 -4.07
CA HIS A 22 4.55 11.26 -5.06
C HIS A 22 3.12 11.71 -5.37
N GLY A 23 2.62 12.76 -4.70
CA GLY A 23 1.23 13.20 -4.84
C GLY A 23 0.20 12.19 -4.28
N VAL A 24 0.60 11.36 -3.31
CA VAL A 24 -0.24 10.35 -2.67
C VAL A 24 -0.57 10.81 -1.25
N ALA A 25 -1.84 10.73 -0.85
CA ALA A 25 -2.24 11.08 0.51
C ALA A 25 -1.45 10.24 1.53
N PRO A 26 -0.78 10.84 2.54
CA PRO A 26 0.04 10.08 3.49
C PRO A 26 -0.77 9.03 4.26
N SER A 27 -2.07 9.26 4.43
CA SER A 27 -3.00 8.30 5.03
C SER A 27 -3.18 7.02 4.20
N ILE A 28 -3.09 7.07 2.86
CA ILE A 28 -3.14 5.89 2.00
C ILE A 28 -1.88 5.03 2.21
N ILE A 29 -0.71 5.67 2.24
CA ILE A 29 0.57 4.99 2.51
C ILE A 29 0.53 4.32 3.89
N ALA A 30 0.05 5.04 4.93
CA ALA A 30 -0.14 4.46 6.26
C ALA A 30 -1.16 3.31 6.26
N GLY A 31 -2.24 3.40 5.48
CA GLY A 31 -3.22 2.34 5.30
C GLY A 31 -2.60 1.06 4.72
N ILE A 32 -1.75 1.19 3.70
CA ILE A 32 -0.99 0.08 3.10
C ILE A 32 -0.02 -0.51 4.10
N ILE A 33 0.82 0.30 4.76
CA ILE A 33 1.77 -0.18 5.78
C ILE A 33 1.04 -0.95 6.89
N SER A 34 -0.12 -0.46 7.31
CA SER A 34 -0.95 -1.13 8.31
C SER A 34 -1.46 -2.48 7.81
N ARG A 35 -1.93 -2.55 6.57
CA ARG A 35 -2.41 -3.80 5.96
C ARG A 35 -1.30 -4.82 5.78
N GLU A 36 -0.14 -4.37 5.30
CA GLU A 36 0.98 -5.23 4.92
C GLU A 36 1.76 -5.77 6.13
N THR A 37 2.07 -4.90 7.09
CA THR A 37 3.06 -5.23 8.12
C THR A 37 2.65 -4.88 9.54
N ARG A 38 1.45 -4.33 9.74
CA ARG A 38 1.04 -3.74 11.03
C ARG A 38 2.09 -2.74 11.54
N ALA A 39 2.57 -1.86 10.66
CA ALA A 39 3.69 -0.93 10.94
C ALA A 39 4.99 -1.64 11.39
N GLY A 40 5.29 -2.79 10.79
CA GLY A 40 6.47 -3.61 11.11
C GLY A 40 6.33 -4.49 12.35
N THR A 41 5.13 -4.62 12.93
CA THR A 41 4.89 -5.46 14.13
C THR A 41 4.12 -6.74 13.84
N GLY A 42 3.71 -6.96 12.59
CA GLY A 42 2.95 -8.14 12.18
C GLY A 42 3.74 -9.43 12.38
N ALA A 43 3.05 -10.49 12.82
CA ALA A 43 3.64 -11.82 12.89
C ALA A 43 4.10 -12.29 11.49
N GLY A 44 5.23 -12.98 11.43
CA GLY A 44 5.78 -13.51 10.19
C GLY A 44 6.73 -12.57 9.44
N LEU A 45 7.06 -11.41 10.02
CA LEU A 45 8.15 -10.56 9.54
C LEU A 45 9.48 -10.96 10.20
N ASP A 46 10.51 -11.17 9.39
CA ASP A 46 11.89 -11.38 9.83
C ASP A 46 12.83 -10.41 9.12
N GLY A 47 13.43 -9.47 9.88
CA GLY A 47 14.28 -8.43 9.29
C GLY A 47 13.61 -7.58 8.21
N GLY A 48 12.27 -7.46 8.25
CA GLY A 48 11.48 -6.76 7.23
C GLY A 48 11.02 -7.63 6.05
N TRP A 49 11.42 -8.89 6.00
CA TRP A 49 10.97 -9.86 5.01
C TRP A 49 9.70 -10.57 5.47
N GLY A 50 8.70 -10.63 4.59
CA GLY A 50 7.49 -11.43 4.75
C GLY A 50 7.25 -12.34 3.55
N ASN A 51 6.09 -13.02 3.53
CA ASN A 51 5.69 -13.94 2.45
C ASN A 51 6.78 -14.96 2.06
N ASN A 52 7.29 -15.70 3.05
CA ASN A 52 8.40 -16.67 2.88
C ASN A 52 9.65 -16.05 2.22
N GLY A 53 9.95 -14.79 2.54
CA GLY A 53 11.11 -14.07 2.04
C GLY A 53 10.92 -13.47 0.65
N ASN A 54 9.70 -13.38 0.13
CA ASN A 54 9.43 -12.79 -1.19
C ASN A 54 9.06 -11.31 -1.14
N ALA A 55 8.53 -10.83 -0.02
CA ALA A 55 8.09 -9.44 0.12
C ALA A 55 8.96 -8.68 1.14
N PHE A 56 9.33 -7.45 0.83
CA PHE A 56 10.29 -6.67 1.61
C PHE A 56 9.72 -5.34 2.12
N GLY A 57 10.05 -5.02 3.37
CA GLY A 57 9.84 -3.71 3.97
C GLY A 57 8.42 -3.40 4.41
N LEU A 58 8.21 -2.21 4.98
CA LEU A 58 6.94 -1.79 5.58
C LEU A 58 5.72 -1.87 4.64
N MET A 59 5.97 -1.79 3.33
CA MET A 59 4.97 -1.87 2.26
C MET A 59 5.10 -3.15 1.39
N GLN A 60 5.92 -4.11 1.82
CA GLN A 60 6.00 -5.47 1.26
C GLN A 60 6.19 -5.53 -0.27
N VAL A 61 7.23 -4.85 -0.77
CA VAL A 61 7.62 -4.89 -2.20
C VAL A 61 8.04 -6.30 -2.58
N ASP A 62 7.39 -6.90 -3.58
CA ASP A 62 7.70 -8.25 -4.06
C ASP A 62 9.00 -8.28 -4.88
N LYS A 63 9.98 -9.03 -4.37
CA LYS A 63 11.32 -9.15 -4.96
C LYS A 63 11.33 -9.82 -6.33
N ASN A 64 10.29 -10.58 -6.67
CA ASN A 64 10.19 -11.27 -7.95
C ASN A 64 9.85 -10.32 -9.10
N TRP A 65 9.32 -9.13 -8.79
CA TRP A 65 8.95 -8.11 -9.77
C TRP A 65 9.82 -6.85 -9.68
N HIS A 66 10.32 -6.53 -8.48
CA HIS A 66 11.12 -5.35 -8.23
C HIS A 66 12.33 -5.68 -7.37
N LYS A 67 13.50 -5.10 -7.68
CA LYS A 67 14.64 -5.17 -6.75
C LYS A 67 14.38 -4.26 -5.55
N PRO A 68 14.27 -4.76 -4.31
CA PRO A 68 14.00 -3.90 -3.15
C PRO A 68 15.15 -2.91 -2.89
N GLN A 69 14.80 -1.70 -2.45
CA GLN A 69 15.73 -0.58 -2.24
C GLN A 69 15.69 -0.10 -0.79
N GLY A 70 16.84 0.41 -0.31
CA GLY A 70 16.98 0.91 1.04
C GLY A 70 16.83 -0.14 2.15
N LYS A 71 16.69 0.35 3.38
CA LYS A 71 16.33 -0.49 4.54
C LYS A 71 14.82 -0.70 4.56
N TRP A 72 14.38 -1.80 5.16
CA TRP A 72 12.99 -2.24 5.23
C TRP A 72 12.00 -1.16 5.76
N ASP A 73 12.49 -0.24 6.59
CA ASP A 73 11.75 0.85 7.23
C ASP A 73 12.17 2.26 6.76
N SER A 74 12.97 2.35 5.71
CA SER A 74 13.56 3.61 5.25
C SER A 74 12.64 4.44 4.35
N GLU A 75 12.97 5.72 4.21
CA GLU A 75 12.34 6.63 3.23
C GLU A 75 12.53 6.17 1.80
N GLU A 76 13.70 5.61 1.46
CA GLU A 76 13.99 5.04 0.15
C GLU A 76 13.02 3.88 -0.16
N HIS A 77 12.80 2.98 0.79
CA HIS A 77 11.84 1.88 0.65
C HIS A 77 10.40 2.39 0.46
N LEU A 78 9.94 3.31 1.31
CA LEU A 78 8.60 3.90 1.19
C LEU A 78 8.43 4.64 -0.14
N SER A 79 9.47 5.36 -0.60
CA SER A 79 9.46 6.05 -1.89
C SER A 79 9.37 5.08 -3.06
N GLN A 80 10.13 3.98 -3.04
CA GLN A 80 10.04 2.93 -4.05
C GLN A 80 8.63 2.33 -4.12
N ALA A 81 8.10 1.89 -2.98
CA ALA A 81 6.79 1.24 -2.92
C ALA A 81 5.65 2.19 -3.33
N THR A 82 5.76 3.48 -2.96
CA THR A 82 4.77 4.50 -3.36
C THR A 82 4.86 4.80 -4.86
N GLY A 83 6.05 4.82 -5.45
CA GLY A 83 6.22 4.94 -6.90
C GLY A 83 5.57 3.79 -7.66
N ILE A 84 5.76 2.54 -7.19
CA ILE A 84 5.10 1.36 -7.76
C ILE A 84 3.57 1.51 -7.69
N LEU A 85 3.03 1.97 -6.55
CA LEU A 85 1.60 2.24 -6.42
C LEU A 85 1.10 3.27 -7.44
N VAL A 86 1.84 4.36 -7.66
CA VAL A 86 1.48 5.39 -8.66
C VAL A 86 1.45 4.79 -10.06
N ASP A 87 2.46 4.02 -10.45
CA ASP A 87 2.53 3.37 -11.77
C ASP A 87 1.37 2.39 -11.99
N ILE A 88 0.99 1.65 -10.94
CA ILE A 88 -0.15 0.74 -10.96
C ILE A 88 -1.47 1.52 -11.10
N ILE A 89 -1.67 2.60 -10.34
CA ILE A 89 -2.85 3.46 -10.46
C ILE A 89 -2.97 4.00 -11.89
N GLU A 90 -1.88 4.51 -12.47
CA GLU A 90 -1.89 4.99 -13.86
C GLU A 90 -2.20 3.87 -14.85
N SER A 91 -1.76 2.64 -14.60
CA SER A 91 -2.10 1.48 -15.41
C SER A 91 -3.59 1.11 -15.33
N VAL A 92 -4.19 1.21 -14.14
CA VAL A 92 -5.65 1.06 -13.95
C VAL A 92 -6.41 2.17 -14.67
N ARG A 93 -5.95 3.42 -14.60
CA ARG A 93 -6.56 4.55 -15.32
C ARG A 93 -6.57 4.33 -16.84
N ARG A 94 -5.48 3.79 -17.39
CA ARG A 94 -5.39 3.42 -18.82
C ARG A 94 -6.29 2.24 -19.17
N LYS A 95 -6.32 1.19 -18.34
CA LYS A 95 -7.16 0.00 -18.56
C LYS A 95 -8.65 0.31 -18.45
N PHE A 96 -9.02 1.24 -17.57
CA PHE A 96 -10.40 1.60 -17.26
C PHE A 96 -10.62 3.12 -17.26
N PRO A 97 -10.58 3.77 -18.43
CA PRO A 97 -10.70 5.23 -18.52
C PRO A 97 -12.09 5.76 -18.15
N SER A 98 -13.13 4.92 -18.22
CA SER A 98 -14.50 5.28 -17.85
C SER A 98 -14.79 5.19 -16.34
N TRP A 99 -13.88 4.61 -15.56
CA TRP A 99 -14.05 4.53 -14.11
C TRP A 99 -13.87 5.90 -13.46
N THR A 100 -14.58 6.15 -12.37
CA THR A 100 -14.34 7.35 -11.55
C THR A 100 -12.95 7.31 -10.93
N LYS A 101 -12.41 8.47 -10.52
CA LYS A 101 -11.12 8.54 -9.81
C LYS A 101 -11.08 7.64 -8.56
N GLU A 102 -12.19 7.54 -7.83
CA GLU A 102 -12.30 6.67 -6.67
C GLU A 102 -12.25 5.19 -7.05
N GLN A 103 -12.95 4.79 -8.12
CA GLN A 103 -12.89 3.43 -8.64
C GLN A 103 -11.47 3.09 -9.14
N GLN A 104 -10.79 4.04 -9.79
CA GLN A 104 -9.41 3.88 -10.25
C GLN A 104 -8.43 3.75 -9.07
N LEU A 105 -8.61 4.54 -8.01
CA LEU A 105 -7.82 4.39 -6.77
C LEU A 105 -8.05 3.01 -6.15
N ARG A 106 -9.30 2.56 -6.01
CA ARG A 106 -9.63 1.22 -5.51
C ARG A 106 -9.01 0.12 -6.36
N GLY A 107 -9.11 0.24 -7.68
CA GLY A 107 -8.47 -0.67 -8.63
C GLY A 107 -6.96 -0.69 -8.48
N GLY A 108 -6.32 0.47 -8.29
CA GLY A 108 -4.87 0.56 -8.08
C GLY A 108 -4.42 -0.10 -6.79
N LEU A 109 -5.15 0.10 -5.69
CA LEU A 109 -4.88 -0.57 -4.42
C LEU A 109 -5.07 -2.09 -4.52
N ALA A 110 -6.12 -2.56 -5.20
CA ALA A 110 -6.34 -3.98 -5.42
C ALA A 110 -5.22 -4.58 -6.30
N ALA A 111 -4.86 -3.91 -7.39
CA ALA A 111 -3.77 -4.32 -8.28
C ALA A 111 -2.39 -4.30 -7.60
N TYR A 112 -2.17 -3.44 -6.60
CA TYR A 112 -0.95 -3.48 -5.78
C TYR A 112 -0.79 -4.85 -5.08
N ASN A 113 -1.89 -5.48 -4.69
CA ASN A 113 -1.88 -6.79 -4.02
C ASN A 113 -1.88 -7.98 -4.97
N MET A 114 -2.65 -7.94 -6.07
CA MET A 114 -2.88 -9.10 -6.95
C MET A 114 -2.53 -8.89 -8.42
N GLY A 115 -1.93 -7.76 -8.77
CA GLY A 115 -1.55 -7.42 -10.13
C GLY A 115 -2.73 -6.90 -10.98
N LEU A 116 -2.40 -6.10 -12.01
CA LEU A 116 -3.39 -5.41 -12.85
C LEU A 116 -4.34 -6.34 -13.59
N ASP A 117 -3.88 -7.53 -13.98
CA ASP A 117 -4.66 -8.46 -14.82
C ASP A 117 -5.91 -8.97 -14.11
N ASN A 118 -5.85 -9.08 -12.79
CA ASN A 118 -6.93 -9.56 -11.93
C ASN A 118 -7.94 -8.47 -11.54
N VAL A 119 -7.75 -7.23 -12.00
CA VAL A 119 -8.75 -6.15 -11.89
C VAL A 119 -9.67 -6.21 -13.11
N HIS A 120 -10.96 -6.48 -12.89
CA HIS A 120 -11.95 -6.68 -13.95
C HIS A 120 -13.12 -5.68 -13.93
N SER A 121 -13.68 -5.38 -12.75
CA SER A 121 -14.84 -4.49 -12.62
C SER A 121 -14.82 -3.72 -11.29
N PRO A 122 -15.47 -2.54 -11.19
CA PRO A 122 -15.51 -1.78 -9.94
C PRO A 122 -16.20 -2.51 -8.79
N SER A 123 -17.27 -3.26 -9.08
CA SER A 123 -18.10 -3.93 -8.08
C SER A 123 -17.43 -5.19 -7.50
N ARG A 124 -16.48 -5.78 -8.23
CA ARG A 124 -15.77 -7.01 -7.84
C ARG A 124 -14.26 -6.79 -7.75
N VAL A 125 -13.82 -5.55 -7.55
CA VAL A 125 -12.41 -5.13 -7.62
C VAL A 125 -11.48 -5.92 -6.69
N ASP A 126 -11.97 -6.35 -5.53
CA ASP A 126 -11.19 -7.09 -4.53
C ASP A 126 -11.33 -8.61 -4.64
N GLU A 127 -12.09 -9.16 -5.59
CA GLU A 127 -12.48 -10.58 -5.58
C GLU A 127 -11.32 -11.58 -5.58
N ASN A 128 -10.19 -11.17 -6.16
CA ASN A 128 -8.95 -11.95 -6.30
C ASN A 128 -7.85 -11.46 -5.34
N THR A 129 -8.12 -10.45 -4.50
CA THR A 129 -7.15 -9.96 -3.52
C THR A 129 -7.06 -10.90 -2.32
N THR A 130 -5.94 -10.86 -1.60
CA THR A 130 -5.80 -11.54 -0.31
C THR A 130 -6.93 -11.11 0.62
N GLY A 131 -7.70 -12.06 1.17
CA GLY A 131 -8.84 -11.77 2.06
C GLY A 131 -10.09 -11.25 1.34
N LYS A 132 -10.05 -11.07 0.01
CA LYS A 132 -11.14 -10.54 -0.82
C LYS A 132 -11.62 -9.15 -0.42
N ASP A 133 -10.74 -8.35 0.18
CA ASP A 133 -11.07 -7.07 0.79
C ASP A 133 -9.93 -6.03 0.77
N TYR A 134 -8.85 -6.26 0.03
CA TYR A 134 -7.61 -5.50 0.20
C TYR A 134 -7.80 -3.99 0.01
N SER A 135 -8.36 -3.53 -1.11
CA SER A 135 -8.54 -2.09 -1.35
C SER A 135 -9.52 -1.47 -0.35
N LYS A 136 -10.60 -2.18 -0.01
CA LYS A 136 -11.59 -1.74 0.98
C LYS A 136 -10.98 -1.59 2.38
N ASP A 137 -10.20 -2.56 2.83
CA ASP A 137 -9.56 -2.52 4.16
C ASP A 137 -8.48 -1.44 4.20
N VAL A 138 -7.64 -1.32 3.16
CA VAL A 138 -6.66 -0.22 3.07
C VAL A 138 -7.33 1.14 3.15
N LEU A 139 -8.43 1.37 2.43
CA LEU A 139 -9.16 2.65 2.49
C LEU A 139 -9.80 2.89 3.87
N THR A 140 -10.30 1.85 4.52
CA THR A 140 -10.83 1.93 5.88
C THR A 140 -9.73 2.35 6.86
N ARG A 141 -8.54 1.76 6.75
CA ARG A 141 -7.36 2.13 7.53
C ARG A 141 -6.86 3.53 7.22
N ALA A 142 -6.84 3.91 5.94
CA ALA A 142 -6.47 5.24 5.51
C ALA A 142 -7.41 6.31 6.10
N GLN A 143 -8.72 6.05 6.16
CA GLN A 143 -9.66 6.95 6.82
C GLN A 143 -9.29 7.15 8.30
N PHE A 144 -8.96 6.07 9.02
CA PHE A 144 -8.49 6.17 10.40
C PHE A 144 -7.22 7.02 10.52
N TYR A 145 -6.20 6.77 9.70
CA TYR A 145 -4.94 7.53 9.77
C TYR A 145 -5.12 9.00 9.39
N ARG A 146 -6.00 9.31 8.44
CA ARG A 146 -6.35 10.69 8.07
C ARG A 146 -6.89 11.45 9.28
N LEU A 147 -7.79 10.84 10.07
CA LEU A 147 -8.33 11.43 11.29
C LEU A 147 -7.28 11.56 12.42
N ASN A 148 -6.14 10.88 12.30
CA ASN A 148 -5.04 10.90 13.26
C ASN A 148 -3.81 11.66 12.73
N GLY A 149 -4.02 12.56 11.76
CA GLY A 149 -3.03 13.53 11.29
C GLY A 149 -2.00 12.99 10.31
N TYR A 150 -2.35 11.96 9.53
CA TYR A 150 -1.61 11.53 8.34
C TYR A 150 -2.18 12.21 7.09
#